data_AF-A0A970QC34-F1
#
_entry.id   AF-A0A970QC34-F1
#
_cell.length_a   1.000
_cell.length_b   1.000
_cell.length_c   1.000
_cell.angle_alpha   90.00
_cell.angle_beta   90.00
_cell.angle_gamma   90.00
#
_symmetry.space_group_name_H-M   'P 1'
#
loop_
_entity.id
_entity.type
_entity.pdbx_description
1 polymer ?
#
loop_
_entity_poly.entity_id
_entity_poly.type
_entity_poly.pdbx_seq_one_letter_code
_entity_poly.pdbx_strand_id
1 'polypeptide(L)'
;MIEILFSTAILLYGALILFGFIFLYFFGELRARHVYRVLEHQFLWRCSFCNFMYLDEQASTLSLCPRCGSYNTVTDAQDRAVSRSLSQQIKEEAQESAREKEEQIPTRRNPARRKRPGQRRRGPRSRR
;
A
#
# COMPACT_ATOMS: atom_id res chain seq x y z
N MET A 1 7.29 -26.36 50.72
CA MET A 1 7.20 -24.89 50.70
C MET A 1 8.22 -24.42 49.67
N ILE A 2 7.78 -23.87 48.54
CA ILE A 2 8.71 -23.41 47.51
C ILE A 2 9.28 -22.08 48.02
N GLU A 3 10.55 -22.10 48.41
CA GLU A 3 11.25 -20.89 48.84
C GLU A 3 11.68 -20.12 47.59
N ILE A 4 10.86 -19.14 47.25
CA ILE A 4 11.15 -18.21 46.16
C ILE A 4 12.22 -17.25 46.70
N LEU A 5 13.42 -17.31 46.13
CA LEU A 5 14.46 -16.33 46.47
C LEU A 5 13.98 -14.92 46.12
N PHE A 6 14.35 -13.95 46.93
CA PHE A 6 13.97 -12.55 46.71
C PHE A 6 14.35 -12.04 45.31
N SER A 7 15.48 -12.50 44.77
CA SER A 7 15.92 -12.19 43.40
C SER A 7 14.97 -12.71 42.32
N THR A 8 14.42 -13.92 42.49
CA THR A 8 13.49 -14.49 41.51
C THR A 8 12.13 -13.79 41.55
N ALA A 9 11.69 -13.34 42.72
CA ALA A 9 10.51 -12.50 42.85
C ALA A 9 10.67 -11.19 42.07
N ILE A 10 11.77 -10.46 42.26
CA ILE A 10 12.04 -9.20 41.54
C ILE A 10 12.04 -9.42 40.02
N LEU A 11 12.73 -10.46 39.55
CA LEU A 11 12.79 -10.77 38.13
C LEU A 11 11.41 -11.09 37.55
N LEU A 12 10.59 -11.86 38.26
CA LEU A 12 9.23 -12.20 37.80
C LEU A 12 8.34 -10.97 37.72
N TYR A 13 8.28 -10.16 38.78
CA TYR A 13 7.44 -8.95 38.77
C TYR A 13 7.93 -7.92 37.75
N GLY A 14 9.24 -7.73 37.63
CA GLY A 14 9.83 -6.84 36.61
C GLY A 14 9.52 -7.30 35.19
N ALA A 15 9.67 -8.59 34.91
CA ALA A 15 9.33 -9.18 33.61
C ALA A 15 7.84 -9.03 33.29
N LEU A 16 6.96 -9.21 34.29
CA LEU A 16 5.51 -9.09 34.12
C LEU A 16 5.10 -7.65 33.78
N ILE A 17 5.70 -6.66 34.46
CA ILE A 17 5.48 -5.24 34.15
C ILE A 17 5.98 -4.91 32.74
N LEU A 18 7.20 -5.33 32.40
CA LEU A 18 7.77 -5.09 31.07
C LEU A 18 6.90 -5.72 29.97
N PHE A 19 6.45 -6.96 30.19
CA PHE A 19 5.55 -7.65 29.29
C PHE A 19 4.21 -6.91 29.14
N GLY A 20 3.67 -6.38 30.24
CA GLY A 20 2.49 -5.53 30.23
C GLY A 20 2.67 -4.28 29.35
N PHE A 21 3.81 -3.59 29.47
CA PHE A 21 4.11 -2.42 28.62
C PHE A 21 4.23 -2.80 27.14
N ILE A 22 4.96 -3.87 26.82
CA ILE A 22 5.10 -4.36 25.45
C ILE A 22 3.74 -4.74 24.88
N PHE A 23 2.91 -5.45 25.65
CA PHE A 23 1.58 -5.86 25.24
C PHE A 23 0.67 -4.64 24.97
N LEU A 24 0.65 -3.66 25.88
CA LEU A 24 -0.13 -2.43 25.69
C LEU A 24 0.34 -1.62 24.48
N TYR A 25 1.66 -1.52 24.28
CA TYR A 25 2.25 -0.86 23.12
C TYR A 25 1.78 -1.55 21.82
N PHE A 26 1.93 -2.86 21.74
CA PHE A 26 1.55 -3.64 20.56
C PHE A 26 0.04 -3.58 20.30
N PHE A 27 -0.78 -3.65 21.35
CA PHE A 27 -2.22 -3.55 21.25
C PHE A 27 -2.67 -2.15 20.80
N GLY A 28 -2.01 -1.11 21.29
CA GLY A 28 -2.20 0.27 20.84
C GLY A 28 -1.87 0.42 19.36
N GLU A 29 -0.75 -0.13 18.92
CA GLU A 29 -0.32 -0.03 17.53
C GLU A 29 -1.22 -0.84 16.59
N LEU A 30 -1.68 -2.03 16.99
CA LEU A 30 -2.65 -2.81 16.23
C LEU A 30 -4.00 -2.08 16.09
N ARG A 31 -4.49 -1.48 17.17
CA ARG A 31 -5.72 -0.67 17.12
C ARG A 31 -5.56 0.56 16.23
N ALA A 32 -4.44 1.27 16.35
CA ALA A 32 -4.17 2.44 15.53
C ALA A 32 -4.17 2.05 14.05
N ARG A 33 -3.44 0.99 13.66
CA ARG A 33 -3.43 0.48 12.28
C ARG A 33 -4.82 0.08 11.80
N HIS A 34 -5.65 -0.51 12.65
CA HIS A 34 -7.01 -0.87 12.26
C HIS A 34 -7.89 0.37 11.99
N VAL A 35 -7.79 1.40 12.83
CA VAL A 35 -8.49 2.68 12.62
C VAL A 35 -8.03 3.36 11.34
N TYR A 36 -6.71 3.40 11.09
CA TYR A 36 -6.18 3.94 9.83
C TYR A 36 -6.70 3.19 8.60
N ARG A 37 -6.78 1.85 8.67
CA ARG A 37 -7.29 1.03 7.58
C ARG A 37 -8.80 1.25 7.32
N VAL A 38 -9.58 1.53 8.36
CA VAL A 38 -11.01 1.88 8.20
C VAL A 38 -11.15 3.29 7.62
N LEU A 39 -10.35 4.25 8.08
CA LEU A 39 -10.33 5.61 7.52
C LEU A 39 -9.85 5.64 6.07
N GLU A 40 -8.98 4.74 5.66
CA GLU A 40 -8.50 4.63 4.27
C GLU A 40 -9.64 4.35 3.27
N HIS A 41 -10.70 3.69 3.71
CA HIS A 41 -11.90 3.45 2.89
C HIS A 41 -12.93 4.59 2.97
N GLN A 42 -12.74 5.57 3.84
CA GLN A 42 -13.64 6.72 3.97
C GLN A 42 -13.12 7.88 3.13
N PHE A 43 -13.78 8.14 2.01
CA PHE A 43 -13.47 9.30 1.18
C PHE A 43 -14.08 10.55 1.83
N LEU A 44 -13.25 11.54 2.16
CA LEU A 44 -13.71 12.85 2.59
C LEU A 44 -14.10 13.67 1.35
N TRP A 45 -15.37 14.05 1.27
CA TRP A 45 -15.93 14.82 0.17
C TRP A 45 -16.28 16.23 0.63
N ARG A 46 -15.99 17.22 -0.23
CA ARG A 46 -16.41 18.60 -0.04
C ARG A 46 -17.37 19.00 -1.17
N CYS A 47 -18.61 19.36 -0.84
CA CYS A 47 -19.60 19.76 -1.82
C CYS A 47 -19.17 21.03 -2.58
N SER A 48 -19.14 21.00 -3.91
CA SER A 48 -18.82 22.18 -4.74
C SER A 48 -19.90 23.28 -4.67
N PHE A 49 -21.15 22.90 -4.35
CA PHE A 49 -22.29 23.81 -4.30
C PHE A 49 -22.52 24.42 -2.92
N CYS A 50 -22.65 23.59 -1.87
CA CYS A 50 -22.96 24.06 -0.52
C CYS A 50 -21.76 24.09 0.43
N ASN A 51 -20.58 23.69 -0.05
CA ASN A 51 -19.32 23.68 0.71
C ASN A 51 -19.34 22.82 1.99
N PHE A 52 -20.33 21.94 2.13
CA PHE A 52 -20.46 21.01 3.25
C PHE A 52 -19.46 19.86 3.08
N MET A 53 -18.72 19.54 4.15
CA MET A 53 -17.82 18.39 4.18
C MET A 53 -18.52 17.18 4.80
N TYR A 54 -18.39 16.03 4.16
CA TYR A 54 -18.98 14.77 4.61
C TYR A 54 -18.06 13.60 4.26
N LEU A 55 -18.26 12.47 4.94
CA LEU A 55 -17.56 11.22 4.66
C LEU A 55 -18.53 10.30 3.93
N ASP A 56 -18.04 9.64 2.89
CA ASP A 56 -18.80 8.65 2.13
C ASP A 56 -17.92 7.42 1.87
N GLU A 57 -18.40 6.25 2.31
CA GLU A 57 -17.72 4.96 2.17
C GLU A 57 -17.98 4.32 0.80
N GLN A 58 -19.08 4.68 0.12
CA GLN A 58 -19.52 3.99 -1.09
C GLN A 58 -19.23 4.78 -2.37
N ALA A 59 -19.01 6.09 -2.24
CA ALA A 59 -18.76 6.96 -3.38
C ALA A 59 -17.26 7.05 -3.71
N SER A 60 -16.76 6.08 -4.47
CA SER A 60 -15.39 6.14 -5.04
C SER A 60 -15.28 7.10 -6.23
N THR A 61 -16.37 7.27 -7.00
CA THR A 61 -16.38 8.09 -8.24
C THR A 61 -17.38 9.23 -8.21
N LEU A 62 -18.51 9.08 -7.52
CA LEU A 62 -19.59 10.06 -7.49
C LEU A 62 -20.33 9.97 -6.16
N SER A 63 -20.43 11.09 -5.45
CA SER A 63 -21.10 11.18 -4.15
C SER A 63 -22.29 12.13 -4.21
N LEU A 64 -23.33 11.83 -3.43
CA LEU A 64 -24.52 12.68 -3.27
C LEU A 64 -24.39 13.48 -1.97
N CYS A 65 -24.43 14.80 -2.04
CA CYS A 65 -24.36 15.62 -0.84
C CYS A 65 -25.64 15.47 0.00
N PRO A 66 -25.56 15.10 1.30
CA PRO A 66 -26.73 14.91 2.15
C PRO A 66 -27.48 16.22 2.47
N ARG A 67 -26.84 17.38 2.26
CA ARG A 67 -27.41 18.69 2.60
C ARG A 67 -28.20 19.32 1.46
N CYS A 68 -27.66 19.28 0.24
CA CYS A 68 -28.27 19.92 -0.94
C CYS A 68 -28.68 18.94 -2.04
N GLY A 69 -28.37 17.65 -1.90
CA GLY A 69 -28.72 16.64 -2.91
C GLY A 69 -27.99 16.82 -4.25
N SER A 70 -26.95 17.63 -4.31
CA SER A 70 -26.13 17.78 -5.52
C SER A 70 -25.16 16.62 -5.64
N TYR A 71 -24.91 16.20 -6.88
CA TYR A 71 -23.88 15.22 -7.18
C TYR A 71 -22.51 15.87 -7.30
N ASN A 72 -21.52 15.25 -6.70
CA ASN A 72 -20.12 15.66 -6.71
C ASN A 72 -19.28 14.61 -7.43
N THR A 73 -18.41 15.06 -8.33
CA THR A 73 -17.42 14.20 -8.99
C THR A 73 -16.07 14.29 -8.28
N VAL A 74 -15.22 13.26 -8.41
CA VAL A 74 -13.88 13.23 -7.79
C VAL A 74 -13.06 14.47 -8.16
N THR A 75 -13.21 14.96 -9.39
CA THR A 75 -12.50 16.15 -9.90
C THR A 75 -12.94 17.45 -9.23
N ASP A 76 -14.20 17.55 -8.82
CA ASP A 76 -14.78 18.77 -8.24
C ASP A 76 -14.66 18.80 -6.71
N ALA A 77 -14.59 17.63 -6.08
CA ALA A 77 -14.66 17.49 -4.62
C ALA A 77 -13.30 17.35 -3.94
N GLN A 78 -12.24 17.03 -4.68
CA GLN A 78 -10.90 16.88 -4.11
C GLN A 78 -10.20 18.22 -4.02
N ASP A 79 -9.81 18.58 -2.80
CA ASP A 79 -8.87 19.67 -2.57
C ASP A 79 -7.57 19.40 -3.36
N ARG A 80 -6.99 20.42 -4.00
CA ARG A 80 -5.82 20.27 -4.90
C ARG A 80 -4.61 19.59 -4.25
N ALA A 81 -4.56 19.57 -2.92
CA ALA A 81 -3.55 18.87 -2.14
C ALA A 81 -3.74 17.34 -2.16
N VAL A 82 -4.98 16.85 -2.07
CA VAL A 82 -5.33 15.42 -2.04
C VAL A 82 -5.24 14.79 -3.43
N SER A 83 -5.58 15.55 -4.49
CA SER A 83 -5.45 15.05 -5.87
C SER A 83 -4.01 14.69 -6.23
N ARG A 84 -3.02 15.36 -5.61
CA ARG A 84 -1.59 15.06 -5.85
C ARG A 84 -1.17 13.74 -5.24
N SER A 85 -1.56 13.44 -4.00
CA SER A 85 -1.22 12.17 -3.34
C SER A 85 -1.93 10.99 -3.99
N LEU A 86 -3.21 11.13 -4.36
CA LEU A 86 -3.93 10.08 -5.09
C LEU A 86 -3.29 9.81 -6.46
N SER A 87 -2.89 10.86 -7.19
CA SER A 87 -2.19 10.70 -8.46
C SER A 87 -0.81 10.02 -8.33
N GLN A 88 -0.17 10.13 -7.17
CA GLN A 88 1.07 9.41 -6.86
C GLN A 88 0.80 7.93 -6.59
N GLN A 89 -0.21 7.61 -5.79
CA GLN A 89 -0.62 6.22 -5.52
C GLN A 89 -1.02 5.49 -6.81
N ILE A 90 -1.85 6.11 -7.68
CA ILE A 90 -2.23 5.52 -8.97
C ILE A 90 -1.01 5.29 -9.87
N LYS A 91 0.00 6.17 -9.82
CA LYS A 91 1.24 5.99 -10.59
C LYS A 91 2.11 4.87 -10.02
N GLU A 92 2.15 4.72 -8.70
CA GLU A 92 2.89 3.66 -8.02
C GLU A 92 2.27 2.29 -8.32
N GLU A 93 0.96 2.15 -8.21
CA GLU A 93 0.22 0.92 -8.59
C GLU A 93 0.37 0.60 -10.10
N ALA A 94 0.35 1.62 -10.96
CA ALA A 94 0.58 1.44 -12.40
C ALA A 94 2.02 1.01 -12.71
N GLN A 95 3.01 1.50 -11.94
CA GLN A 95 4.41 1.07 -12.08
C GLN A 95 4.63 -0.34 -11.55
N GLU A 96 4.00 -0.71 -10.44
CA GLU A 96 4.12 -2.04 -9.84
C GLU A 96 3.49 -3.10 -10.76
N SER A 97 2.30 -2.84 -11.27
CA SER A 97 1.65 -3.70 -12.27
C SER A 97 2.40 -3.77 -13.62
N ALA A 98 3.13 -2.72 -14.00
CA ALA A 98 4.02 -2.76 -15.16
C ALA A 98 5.27 -3.61 -14.92
N ARG A 99 5.88 -3.53 -13.73
CA ARG A 99 7.03 -4.36 -13.34
C ARG A 99 6.65 -5.84 -13.27
N GLU A 100 5.49 -6.14 -12.70
CA GLU A 100 4.98 -7.52 -12.62
C GLU A 100 4.69 -8.11 -14.02
N LYS A 101 4.18 -7.30 -14.95
CA LYS A 101 4.03 -7.68 -16.36
C LYS A 101 5.36 -7.87 -17.07
N GLU A 102 6.39 -7.09 -16.75
CA GLU A 102 7.71 -7.20 -17.37
C GLU A 102 8.47 -8.44 -16.87
N GLU A 103 8.31 -8.81 -15.61
CA GLU A 103 8.91 -10.01 -15.01
C GLU A 103 8.27 -11.32 -15.54
N GLN A 104 7.01 -11.29 -15.95
CA GLN A 104 6.30 -12.42 -16.56
C GLN A 104 6.58 -12.62 -18.05
N ILE A 105 7.29 -11.70 -18.73
CA ILE A 105 7.71 -11.92 -20.12
C ILE A 105 8.96 -12.81 -20.09
N PRO A 106 8.89 -14.10 -20.48
CA PRO A 106 10.10 -14.89 -20.62
C PRO A 106 11.00 -14.19 -21.64
N THR A 107 12.24 -13.89 -21.25
CA THR A 107 13.25 -13.31 -22.14
C THR A 107 13.27 -14.10 -23.45
N ARG A 108 12.66 -13.54 -24.50
CA ARG A 108 12.52 -14.19 -25.79
C ARG A 108 13.92 -14.29 -26.37
N ARG A 109 14.59 -15.42 -26.10
CA ARG A 109 15.93 -15.72 -26.59
C ARG A 109 15.91 -15.56 -28.09
N ASN A 110 16.59 -14.52 -28.58
CA ASN A 110 16.67 -14.20 -30.00
C ASN A 110 17.15 -15.46 -30.76
N PRO A 111 16.28 -16.10 -31.58
CA PRO A 111 16.59 -17.38 -32.21
C PRO A 111 17.70 -17.25 -33.28
N ALA A 112 18.04 -16.03 -33.68
CA ALA A 112 19.05 -15.74 -34.70
C ALA A 112 20.49 -16.11 -34.31
N ARG A 113 20.75 -16.52 -33.05
CA ARG A 113 22.07 -16.93 -32.57
C ARG A 113 22.34 -18.45 -32.57
N ARG A 114 21.38 -19.28 -33.00
CA ARG A 114 21.66 -20.72 -33.15
C ARG A 114 22.41 -20.97 -34.45
N LYS A 115 23.63 -21.52 -34.33
CA LYS A 115 24.32 -22.19 -35.44
C LYS A 115 23.38 -23.27 -35.99
N ARG A 116 23.17 -23.30 -37.31
CA ARG A 116 22.42 -24.39 -37.96
C ARG A 116 23.17 -25.72 -37.77
N PRO A 117 22.47 -26.83 -37.49
CA PRO A 117 23.11 -28.15 -37.42
C PRO A 117 23.83 -28.43 -38.75
N GLY A 118 25.12 -28.75 -38.69
CA GLY A 118 25.97 -29.02 -39.87
C GLY A 118 26.96 -27.92 -40.26
N GLN A 119 26.88 -26.72 -39.67
CA GLN A 119 27.81 -25.64 -40.02
C GLN A 119 29.13 -25.73 -39.20
N ARG A 120 30.22 -26.21 -39.83
CA ARG A 120 31.53 -26.40 -39.19
C ARG A 120 32.30 -25.11 -38.87
N ARG A 121 32.00 -23.97 -39.51
CA ARG A 121 32.70 -22.68 -39.29
C ARG A 121 31.72 -21.56 -38.92
N ARG A 122 32.06 -20.76 -37.90
CA ARG A 122 31.41 -19.45 -37.68
C ARG A 122 31.90 -18.54 -38.80
N GLY A 123 30.99 -17.87 -39.51
CA GLY A 123 31.34 -16.87 -40.50
C GLY A 123 32.25 -15.78 -39.93
N PRO A 124 32.98 -15.05 -40.79
CA PRO A 124 33.98 -14.08 -40.36
C PRO A 124 33.34 -13.03 -39.44
N ARG A 125 33.94 -12.84 -38.25
CA ARG A 125 33.58 -11.73 -37.36
C ARG A 125 34.07 -10.44 -38.01
N SER A 126 33.16 -9.64 -38.54
CA SER A 126 33.44 -8.24 -38.87
C SER A 126 33.86 -7.54 -37.57
N ARG A 127 35.12 -7.09 -37.51
CA ARG A 127 35.59 -6.12 -36.53
C ARG A 127 35.24 -4.75 -37.10
N ARG A 128 34.33 -4.04 -36.45
CA ARG A 128 34.24 -2.58 -36.48
C ARG A 128 34.47 -2.10 -35.07
#